data_AF-A0AAJ0EUM0-F1
#
_entry.id   AF-A0AAJ0EUM0-F1
#
_cell.length_a   1.000
_cell.length_b   1.000
_cell.length_c   1.000
_cell.angle_alpha   90.00
_cell.angle_beta   90.00
_cell.angle_gamma   90.00
#
_symmetry.space_group_name_H-M   'P 1'
#
loop_
_entity.id
_entity.type
_entity.pdbx_description
1 polymer ?
#
loop_
_entity_poly.entity_id
_entity_poly.type
_entity_poly.pdbx_seq_one_letter_code
_entity_poly.pdbx_strand_id
1 'polypeptide(L)'
;MRPLSILALTLASIVAAQKVGNLVPEEHPKLSWQNCSKSPNGTNSCSTIDAEVVLDAEWRWVRNENSISNCYTGNQWDLAQCNTTASCTSTCALEGADAQSYKDGYGITTTGGNTLSQKFVTLNAFSSNVNSRVFLLDPGGVDRYQTFMLMENELAFDVELSSVECAINSALYFVAMEDDGGMARYPTNEAGARYGTGYCDASCPRSNRFVGGKANIEDWVPSDTDQVRGTGKYGACCAEFDVWNSNAHSYSMISKPCVDTGYQVCQAADCDVANTGGSGQVICDRFGCDYNPYRLGDKEFYGKGKAVDTSTKFTVVTQFAEDGVKQFFFQDGKKIETPAAYYPGFPDTSGLSPGYCEALPTNFQDPEYFAKVGGYARQNEALQRPMVLTMSISNDHWANNLWLDSTFPSDRSGLPGAERGPCPSSGNGPEPQEVERYYPNAKVAWSNIRFGPIGTTM
;
A
#
# COMPACT_ATOMS: atom_id res chain seq x y z
N MET A 1 -4.06 23.56 67.93
CA MET A 1 -4.23 24.21 66.61
C MET A 1 -3.97 23.15 65.56
N ARG A 2 -4.95 22.87 64.69
CA ARG A 2 -4.90 21.80 63.67
C ARG A 2 -3.93 22.18 62.54
N PRO A 3 -3.10 21.27 62.01
CA PRO A 3 -2.33 21.53 60.80
C PRO A 3 -3.26 21.52 59.58
N LEU A 4 -3.10 22.53 58.73
CA LEU A 4 -3.82 22.73 57.47
C LEU A 4 -3.28 21.73 56.43
N SER A 5 -4.12 20.84 55.91
CA SER A 5 -3.79 20.01 54.75
C SER A 5 -3.93 20.84 53.47
N ILE A 6 -2.83 21.06 52.76
CA ILE A 6 -2.81 21.66 51.42
C ILE A 6 -3.24 20.57 50.43
N LEU A 7 -4.41 20.74 49.83
CA LEU A 7 -4.92 19.89 48.74
C LEU A 7 -4.22 20.32 47.44
N ALA A 8 -3.30 19.50 46.94
CA ALA A 8 -2.69 19.71 45.63
C ALA A 8 -3.72 19.38 44.53
N LEU A 9 -4.20 20.40 43.83
CA LEU A 9 -5.01 20.24 42.63
C LEU A 9 -4.08 19.83 41.48
N THR A 10 -4.03 18.53 41.18
CA THR A 10 -3.43 18.03 39.94
C THR A 10 -4.31 18.47 38.77
N LEU A 11 -3.88 19.45 37.97
CA LEU A 11 -4.46 19.66 36.65
C LEU A 11 -4.16 18.42 35.81
N ALA A 12 -5.19 17.63 35.50
CA ALA A 12 -5.11 16.65 34.44
C ALA A 12 -4.92 17.41 33.13
N SER A 13 -3.69 17.41 32.60
CA SER A 13 -3.43 17.82 31.24
C SER A 13 -4.24 16.92 30.31
N ILE A 14 -5.23 17.50 29.63
CA ILE A 14 -5.98 16.83 28.56
C ILE A 14 -4.95 16.52 27.48
N VAL A 15 -4.52 15.25 27.39
CA VAL A 15 -3.65 14.80 26.31
C VAL A 15 -4.49 14.83 25.03
N ALA A 16 -4.06 15.62 24.05
CA ALA A 16 -4.73 15.67 22.75
C ALA A 16 -4.51 14.34 22.04
N ALA A 17 -5.55 13.54 21.85
CA ALA A 17 -5.48 12.24 21.21
C ALA A 17 -6.44 12.14 20.01
N GLN A 18 -5.98 11.63 18.87
CA GLN A 18 -6.76 11.11 17.75
C GLN A 18 -7.70 10.02 18.29
N LYS A 19 -9.00 10.34 18.30
CA LYS A 19 -10.02 9.57 19.01
C LYS A 19 -10.71 8.53 18.15
N VAL A 20 -11.39 7.62 18.83
CA VAL A 20 -12.33 6.66 18.23
C VAL A 20 -13.75 7.22 18.31
N GLY A 21 -14.43 7.23 17.17
CA GLY A 21 -15.83 7.59 17.03
C GLY A 21 -16.75 6.52 17.64
N ASN A 22 -17.97 6.92 17.97
CA ASN A 22 -18.94 6.08 18.68
C ASN A 22 -20.30 5.97 17.98
N LEU A 23 -20.42 6.43 16.73
CA LEU A 23 -21.69 6.36 15.99
C LEU A 23 -21.76 5.14 15.07
N VAL A 24 -20.65 4.76 14.46
CA VAL A 24 -20.56 3.61 13.55
C VAL A 24 -19.68 2.55 14.21
N PRO A 25 -20.21 1.34 14.46
CA PRO A 25 -19.39 0.24 14.96
C PRO A 25 -18.34 -0.15 13.91
N GLU A 26 -17.17 -0.57 14.37
CA GLU A 26 -16.18 -1.19 13.47
C GLU A 26 -16.43 -2.70 13.40
N GLU A 27 -16.71 -3.19 12.19
CA GLU A 27 -16.94 -4.62 11.92
C GLU A 27 -16.06 -5.09 10.77
N HIS A 28 -15.03 -5.89 11.08
CA HIS A 28 -14.03 -6.32 10.10
C HIS A 28 -14.51 -7.47 9.21
N PRO A 29 -14.40 -7.37 7.87
CA PRO A 29 -14.65 -8.50 6.98
C PRO A 29 -13.66 -9.63 7.19
N LYS A 30 -14.15 -10.88 7.19
CA LYS A 30 -13.31 -12.07 7.37
C LYS A 30 -12.53 -12.42 6.12
N LEU A 31 -11.24 -12.73 6.27
CA LEU A 31 -10.36 -13.22 5.21
C LEU A 31 -9.36 -14.21 5.81
N SER A 32 -9.57 -15.50 5.56
CA SER A 32 -8.60 -16.52 5.93
C SER A 32 -7.45 -16.61 4.92
N TRP A 33 -6.28 -16.96 5.45
CA TRP A 33 -5.07 -17.26 4.69
C TRP A 33 -4.48 -18.58 5.18
N GLN A 34 -3.41 -19.07 4.57
CA GLN A 34 -2.81 -20.35 4.92
C GLN A 34 -1.34 -20.19 5.30
N ASN A 35 -0.99 -20.68 6.49
CA ASN A 35 0.39 -20.80 6.92
C ASN A 35 0.94 -22.17 6.48
N CYS A 36 1.93 -22.15 5.60
CA CYS A 36 2.52 -23.32 4.98
C CYS A 36 3.86 -23.68 5.63
N SER A 37 4.13 -24.98 5.71
CA SER A 37 5.36 -25.52 6.25
C SER A 37 5.73 -26.80 5.52
N LYS A 38 7.00 -27.18 5.62
CA LYS A 38 7.48 -28.46 5.15
C LYS A 38 7.38 -29.48 6.28
N SER A 39 6.62 -30.55 6.08
CA SER A 39 6.53 -31.63 7.04
C SER A 39 7.89 -32.35 7.20
N PRO A 40 8.14 -33.06 8.31
CA PRO A 40 9.34 -33.87 8.47
C PRO A 40 9.55 -34.92 7.37
N ASN A 41 8.49 -35.33 6.67
CA ASN A 41 8.53 -36.30 5.58
C ASN A 41 8.75 -35.64 4.21
N GLY A 42 9.02 -34.33 4.17
CA GLY A 42 9.30 -33.57 2.96
C GLY A 42 8.07 -33.12 2.17
N THR A 43 6.85 -33.38 2.66
CA THR A 43 5.60 -32.94 2.02
C THR A 43 5.22 -31.54 2.51
N ASN A 44 4.75 -30.69 1.60
CA ASN A 44 4.18 -29.40 1.97
C ASN A 44 2.85 -29.62 2.72
N SER A 45 2.61 -28.83 3.76
CA SER A 45 1.34 -28.80 4.50
C SER A 45 1.01 -27.38 4.90
N CYS A 46 -0.22 -26.96 4.66
CA CYS A 46 -0.70 -25.64 5.06
C CYS A 46 -1.87 -25.74 6.04
N SER A 47 -1.87 -24.88 7.05
CA SER A 47 -2.98 -24.72 7.99
C SER A 47 -3.70 -23.41 7.72
N THR A 48 -5.03 -23.45 7.65
CA THR A 48 -5.86 -22.26 7.56
C THR A 48 -5.74 -21.42 8.83
N ILE A 49 -5.54 -20.13 8.64
CA ILE A 49 -5.55 -19.09 9.65
C ILE A 49 -6.77 -18.22 9.37
N ASP A 50 -7.73 -18.22 10.29
CA ASP A 50 -8.89 -17.33 10.22
C ASP A 50 -8.48 -15.94 10.68
N ALA A 51 -8.46 -14.99 9.76
CA ALA A 51 -8.12 -13.60 10.01
C ALA A 51 -9.22 -12.67 9.48
N GLU A 52 -9.03 -11.37 9.66
CA GLU A 52 -9.95 -10.32 9.25
C GLU A 52 -9.17 -9.22 8.51
N VAL A 53 -9.88 -8.36 7.79
CA VAL A 53 -9.28 -7.18 7.14
C VAL A 53 -9.86 -5.90 7.69
N VAL A 54 -9.06 -4.85 7.72
CA VAL A 54 -9.46 -3.52 8.19
C VAL A 54 -9.22 -2.48 7.10
N LEU A 55 -10.20 -1.59 6.93
CA LEU A 55 -10.10 -0.42 6.06
C LEU A 55 -9.11 0.60 6.64
N ASP A 56 -8.27 1.14 5.77
CA ASP A 56 -7.38 2.26 6.10
C ASP A 56 -8.13 3.48 6.63
N ALA A 57 -7.55 4.13 7.64
CA ALA A 57 -8.09 5.34 8.25
C ALA A 57 -8.39 6.47 7.24
N GLU A 58 -7.70 6.51 6.11
CA GLU A 58 -7.89 7.47 5.03
C GLU A 58 -9.23 7.37 4.30
N TRP A 59 -10.02 6.33 4.54
CA TRP A 59 -11.39 6.25 4.03
C TRP A 59 -12.45 6.53 5.10
N ARG A 60 -12.05 6.61 6.37
CA ARG A 60 -12.98 6.76 7.48
C ARG A 60 -13.51 8.19 7.57
N TRP A 61 -14.75 8.28 8.03
CA TRP A 61 -15.36 9.56 8.40
C TRP A 61 -14.63 10.14 9.62
N VAL A 62 -14.15 11.38 9.47
CA VAL A 62 -13.52 12.15 10.55
C VAL A 62 -14.48 13.25 10.97
N ARG A 63 -15.01 13.17 12.18
CA ARG A 63 -15.98 14.12 12.73
C ARG A 63 -15.58 14.62 14.09
N ASN A 64 -16.22 15.70 14.53
CA ASN A 64 -16.15 16.14 15.92
C ASN A 64 -16.70 15.04 16.83
N GLU A 65 -15.95 14.63 17.85
CA GLU A 65 -16.31 13.51 18.75
C GLU A 65 -17.69 13.69 19.42
N ASN A 66 -18.09 14.95 19.68
CA ASN A 66 -19.28 15.30 20.46
C ASN A 66 -20.48 15.71 19.59
N SER A 67 -20.39 15.62 18.26
CA SER A 67 -21.49 15.97 17.34
C SER A 67 -21.39 15.21 16.01
N ILE A 68 -22.32 15.47 15.08
CA ILE A 68 -22.30 14.93 13.72
C ILE A 68 -21.56 15.85 12.73
N SER A 69 -20.94 16.94 13.20
CA SER A 69 -20.21 17.87 12.33
C SER A 69 -18.90 17.25 11.86
N ASN A 70 -18.64 17.32 10.55
CA ASN A 70 -17.39 16.83 9.97
C ASN A 70 -16.20 17.67 10.45
N CYS A 71 -15.10 17.01 10.79
CA CYS A 71 -13.80 17.68 10.92
C CYS A 71 -13.05 17.73 9.59
N TYR A 72 -13.43 16.87 8.63
CA TYR A 72 -12.85 16.83 7.30
C TYR A 72 -13.94 16.49 6.27
N THR A 73 -14.05 17.28 5.20
CA THR A 73 -15.04 17.11 4.12
C THR A 73 -14.38 17.34 2.77
N GLY A 74 -14.64 16.46 1.80
CA GLY A 74 -13.96 16.52 0.51
C GLY A 74 -12.46 16.38 0.73
N ASN A 75 -11.69 17.41 0.36
CA ASN A 75 -10.25 17.47 0.53
C ASN A 75 -9.78 18.51 1.57
N GLN A 76 -10.65 18.93 2.50
CA GLN A 76 -10.38 20.03 3.44
C GLN A 76 -10.75 19.71 4.89
N TRP A 77 -9.94 20.21 5.82
CA TRP A 77 -10.27 20.28 7.25
C TRP A 77 -11.29 21.40 7.52
N ASP A 78 -12.25 21.15 8.41
CA ASP A 78 -13.22 22.16 8.86
C ASP A 78 -12.63 23.01 10.00
N LEU A 79 -12.19 24.22 9.64
CA LEU A 79 -11.57 25.17 10.56
C LEU A 79 -12.52 25.68 11.67
N ALA A 80 -13.84 25.50 11.52
CA ALA A 80 -14.81 25.82 12.57
C ALA A 80 -14.84 24.74 13.66
N GLN A 81 -14.49 23.49 13.34
CA GLN A 81 -14.35 22.42 14.33
C GLN A 81 -12.99 22.49 15.02
N CYS A 82 -11.92 22.69 14.25
CA CYS A 82 -10.55 22.70 14.74
C CYS A 82 -9.60 23.38 13.75
N ASN A 83 -8.59 24.11 14.23
CA ASN A 83 -7.72 24.93 13.36
C ASN A 83 -6.21 24.79 13.65
N THR A 84 -5.84 23.91 14.57
CA THR A 84 -4.45 23.54 14.87
C THR A 84 -4.32 22.03 14.96
N THR A 85 -3.11 21.51 14.78
CA THR A 85 -2.83 20.07 15.00
C THR A 85 -3.30 19.61 16.37
N ALA A 86 -3.03 20.37 17.43
CA ALA A 86 -3.45 20.00 18.78
C ALA A 86 -4.99 19.96 18.90
N SER A 87 -5.69 21.00 18.46
CA SER A 87 -7.16 21.05 18.54
C SER A 87 -7.80 19.95 17.69
N CYS A 88 -7.34 19.72 16.45
CA CYS A 88 -7.92 18.70 15.58
C CYS A 88 -7.67 17.30 16.11
N THR A 89 -6.47 17.06 16.65
CA THR A 89 -6.15 15.80 17.31
C THR A 89 -7.13 15.58 18.47
N SER A 90 -7.32 16.56 19.37
CA SER A 90 -8.19 16.40 20.54
C SER A 90 -9.71 16.39 20.27
N THR A 91 -10.17 17.03 19.19
CA THR A 91 -11.61 17.26 18.94
C THR A 91 -12.20 16.24 17.98
N CYS A 92 -11.38 15.70 17.08
CA CYS A 92 -11.86 14.86 15.99
C CYS A 92 -11.66 13.38 16.28
N ALA A 93 -12.60 12.57 15.81
CA ALA A 93 -12.63 11.13 15.98
C ALA A 93 -12.81 10.41 14.64
N LEU A 94 -12.15 9.27 14.49
CA LEU A 94 -12.33 8.35 13.37
C LEU A 94 -13.49 7.41 13.65
N GLU A 95 -14.48 7.38 12.76
CA GLU A 95 -15.58 6.43 12.85
C GLU A 95 -15.24 5.02 12.37
N GLY A 96 -16.02 4.06 12.84
CA GLY A 96 -16.01 2.70 12.32
C GLY A 96 -16.53 2.60 10.89
N ALA A 97 -16.45 1.38 10.36
CA ALA A 97 -17.14 0.92 9.18
C ALA A 97 -17.88 -0.36 9.55
N ASP A 98 -19.21 -0.32 9.50
CA ASP A 98 -20.03 -1.51 9.73
C ASP A 98 -20.01 -2.43 8.50
N ALA A 99 -20.52 -3.66 8.65
CA ALA A 99 -20.53 -4.64 7.55
C ALA A 99 -21.23 -4.11 6.28
N GLN A 100 -22.24 -3.26 6.44
CA GLN A 100 -22.97 -2.69 5.32
C GLN A 100 -22.16 -1.60 4.61
N SER A 101 -21.40 -0.80 5.35
CA SER A 101 -20.50 0.25 4.86
C SER A 101 -19.33 -0.34 4.08
N TYR A 102 -18.73 -1.45 4.53
CA TYR A 102 -17.72 -2.18 3.75
C TYR A 102 -18.23 -2.52 2.35
N LYS A 103 -19.43 -3.09 2.25
CA LYS A 103 -20.01 -3.52 0.98
C LYS A 103 -20.52 -2.36 0.11
N ASP A 104 -21.40 -1.53 0.66
CA ASP A 104 -22.16 -0.53 -0.11
C ASP A 104 -21.50 0.85 -0.10
N GLY A 105 -20.66 1.13 0.89
CA GLY A 105 -19.87 2.36 0.97
C GLY A 105 -18.53 2.22 0.25
N TYR A 106 -17.77 1.16 0.53
CA TYR A 106 -16.38 1.02 0.09
C TYR A 106 -16.18 -0.04 -1.01
N GLY A 107 -17.20 -0.83 -1.35
CA GLY A 107 -17.11 -1.84 -2.41
C GLY A 107 -16.23 -3.04 -2.06
N ILE A 108 -16.07 -3.31 -0.77
CA ILE A 108 -15.24 -4.37 -0.21
C ILE A 108 -16.15 -5.50 0.24
N THR A 109 -15.89 -6.70 -0.27
CA THR A 109 -16.67 -7.89 0.10
C THR A 109 -15.76 -9.09 0.25
N THR A 110 -16.12 -10.00 1.16
CA THR A 110 -15.45 -11.30 1.27
C THR A 110 -16.42 -12.44 0.96
N THR A 111 -15.92 -13.47 0.27
CA THR A 111 -16.71 -14.63 -0.15
C THR A 111 -15.93 -15.91 0.13
N GLY A 112 -16.65 -16.99 0.49
CA GLY A 112 -16.04 -18.31 0.74
C GLY A 112 -15.04 -18.36 1.90
N GLY A 113 -14.90 -17.29 2.67
CA GLY A 113 -13.94 -17.16 3.78
C GLY A 113 -12.53 -16.74 3.35
N ASN A 114 -12.11 -16.98 2.11
CA ASN A 114 -10.72 -16.80 1.67
C ASN A 114 -10.56 -15.92 0.41
N THR A 115 -11.61 -15.22 0.00
CA THR A 115 -11.60 -14.31 -1.15
C THR A 115 -12.04 -12.92 -0.71
N LEU A 116 -11.25 -11.91 -1.03
CA LEU A 116 -11.53 -10.50 -0.85
C LEU A 116 -11.69 -9.85 -2.23
N SER A 117 -12.78 -9.13 -2.46
CA SER A 117 -13.02 -8.37 -3.69
C SER A 117 -13.07 -6.88 -3.36
N GLN A 118 -12.34 -6.07 -4.11
CA GLN A 118 -12.31 -4.61 -4.01
C GLN A 118 -12.77 -4.00 -5.34
N LYS A 119 -13.85 -3.22 -5.30
CA LYS A 119 -14.28 -2.39 -6.44
C LYS A 119 -13.48 -1.10 -6.51
N PHE A 120 -13.21 -0.65 -7.73
CA PHE A 120 -12.57 0.63 -7.99
C PHE A 120 -13.49 1.81 -7.67
N VAL A 121 -14.72 1.80 -8.17
CA VAL A 121 -15.75 2.81 -7.87
C VAL A 121 -16.95 2.14 -7.20
N THR A 122 -17.42 2.76 -6.11
CA THR A 122 -18.63 2.35 -5.39
C THR A 122 -19.57 3.54 -5.26
N LEU A 123 -20.69 3.47 -5.98
CA LEU A 123 -21.74 4.47 -5.90
C LEU A 123 -22.67 4.15 -4.72
N ASN A 124 -22.88 5.11 -3.83
CA ASN A 124 -23.88 5.05 -2.78
C ASN A 124 -24.93 6.14 -2.96
N ALA A 125 -25.97 6.15 -2.12
CA ALA A 125 -27.13 7.02 -2.30
C ALA A 125 -26.84 8.53 -2.29
N PHE A 126 -25.68 8.95 -1.75
CA PHE A 126 -25.35 10.36 -1.52
C PHE A 126 -23.95 10.77 -2.00
N SER A 127 -23.13 9.82 -2.44
CA SER A 127 -21.73 10.03 -2.82
C SER A 127 -21.19 8.85 -3.65
N SER A 128 -19.94 8.98 -4.10
CA SER A 128 -19.15 7.90 -4.68
C SER A 128 -17.88 7.71 -3.86
N ASN A 129 -17.57 6.48 -3.48
CA ASN A 129 -16.24 6.11 -3.05
C ASN A 129 -15.41 5.66 -4.25
N VAL A 130 -14.19 6.16 -4.35
CA VAL A 130 -13.20 5.73 -5.34
C VAL A 130 -11.99 5.22 -4.59
N ASN A 131 -11.40 4.14 -5.09
CA ASN A 131 -10.25 3.47 -4.50
C ASN A 131 -10.56 2.80 -3.15
N SER A 132 -9.69 1.89 -2.72
CA SER A 132 -9.68 1.38 -1.36
C SER A 132 -8.33 0.78 -1.00
N ARG A 133 -7.99 0.79 0.29
CA ARG A 133 -6.84 0.10 0.87
C ARG A 133 -7.24 -0.61 2.15
N VAL A 134 -6.82 -1.86 2.28
CA VAL A 134 -7.08 -2.67 3.48
C VAL A 134 -5.83 -3.39 3.93
N PHE A 135 -5.79 -3.71 5.22
CA PHE A 135 -4.70 -4.42 5.88
C PHE A 135 -5.22 -5.72 6.49
N LEU A 136 -4.37 -6.74 6.55
CA LEU A 136 -4.68 -7.99 7.24
C LEU A 136 -4.48 -7.82 8.76
N LEU A 137 -5.49 -8.18 9.56
CA LEU A 137 -5.44 -8.19 11.02
C LEU A 137 -4.88 -9.50 11.56
N ASP A 138 -4.29 -9.43 12.76
CA ASP A 138 -3.78 -10.59 13.49
C ASP A 138 -4.93 -11.55 13.88
N PRO A 139 -4.77 -12.88 13.73
CA PRO A 139 -5.82 -13.84 14.07
C PRO A 139 -6.12 -13.91 15.58
N GLY A 140 -5.22 -13.41 16.44
CA GLY A 140 -5.37 -13.37 17.89
C GLY A 140 -6.23 -12.20 18.39
N GLY A 141 -6.62 -11.26 17.51
CA GLY A 141 -7.51 -10.15 17.84
C GLY A 141 -7.38 -8.96 16.88
N VAL A 142 -8.28 -7.99 17.03
CA VAL A 142 -8.41 -6.85 16.09
C VAL A 142 -7.52 -5.65 16.41
N ASP A 143 -6.72 -5.72 17.47
CA ASP A 143 -5.90 -4.60 17.95
C ASP A 143 -4.49 -4.57 17.32
N ARG A 144 -4.18 -5.54 16.45
CA ARG A 144 -2.91 -5.63 15.74
C ARG A 144 -3.10 -6.08 14.31
N TYR A 145 -2.20 -5.64 13.44
CA TYR A 145 -2.02 -6.17 12.11
C TYR A 145 -1.30 -7.52 12.14
N GLN A 146 -1.66 -8.41 11.21
CA GLN A 146 -0.84 -9.56 10.91
C GLN A 146 0.46 -9.07 10.26
N THR A 147 1.59 -9.41 10.86
CA THR A 147 2.92 -9.10 10.31
C THR A 147 3.59 -10.34 9.74
N PHE A 148 4.44 -10.13 8.74
CA PHE A 148 5.20 -11.17 8.06
C PHE A 148 6.68 -10.77 8.01
N MET A 149 7.56 -11.70 8.33
CA MET A 149 9.00 -11.57 8.02
C MET A 149 9.24 -12.26 6.68
N LEU A 150 9.53 -11.48 5.64
CA LEU A 150 9.53 -11.97 4.27
C LEU A 150 10.79 -12.78 3.94
N MET A 151 11.94 -12.37 4.47
CA MET A 151 13.22 -13.02 4.22
C MET A 151 13.17 -14.53 4.49
N GLU A 152 13.70 -15.32 3.56
CA GLU A 152 13.69 -16.79 3.51
C GLU A 152 12.30 -17.45 3.46
N ASN A 153 11.27 -16.68 3.13
CA ASN A 153 9.90 -17.16 2.96
C ASN A 153 9.39 -16.93 1.53
N GLU A 154 8.20 -17.45 1.28
CA GLU A 154 7.46 -17.40 0.03
C GLU A 154 6.02 -17.00 0.30
N LEU A 155 5.52 -16.07 -0.51
CA LEU A 155 4.12 -15.67 -0.57
C LEU A 155 3.51 -16.22 -1.87
N ALA A 156 2.35 -16.84 -1.79
CA ALA A 156 1.50 -17.11 -2.94
C ALA A 156 0.08 -16.58 -2.74
N PHE A 157 -0.56 -16.15 -3.82
CA PHE A 157 -1.96 -15.76 -3.82
C PHE A 157 -2.55 -15.93 -5.21
N ASP A 158 -3.86 -16.14 -5.29
CA ASP A 158 -4.61 -16.11 -6.53
C ASP A 158 -5.17 -14.70 -6.74
N VAL A 159 -5.09 -14.21 -7.97
CA VAL A 159 -5.63 -12.90 -8.37
C VAL A 159 -6.53 -13.01 -9.59
N GLU A 160 -7.70 -12.37 -9.51
CA GLU A 160 -8.58 -12.11 -10.65
C GLU A 160 -8.68 -10.61 -10.87
N LEU A 161 -8.12 -10.13 -11.98
CA LEU A 161 -8.01 -8.70 -12.30
C LEU A 161 -8.40 -8.39 -13.75
N SER A 162 -9.12 -9.29 -14.43
CA SER A 162 -9.45 -9.17 -15.86
C SER A 162 -10.24 -7.91 -16.24
N SER A 163 -10.87 -7.28 -15.25
CA SER A 163 -11.61 -6.01 -15.37
C SER A 163 -10.82 -4.76 -14.93
N VAL A 164 -9.59 -4.94 -14.42
CA VAL A 164 -8.69 -3.85 -14.04
C VAL A 164 -7.97 -3.39 -15.30
N GLU A 165 -8.45 -2.30 -15.87
CA GLU A 165 -7.97 -1.77 -17.16
C GLU A 165 -6.81 -0.78 -16.96
N CYS A 166 -6.33 -0.21 -18.08
CA CYS A 166 -5.29 0.82 -18.08
C CYS A 166 -5.58 1.96 -17.08
N ALA A 167 -4.52 2.51 -16.52
CA ALA A 167 -4.49 3.58 -15.53
C ALA A 167 -5.11 3.24 -14.16
N ILE A 168 -5.49 1.98 -13.92
CA ILE A 168 -5.85 1.46 -12.59
C ILE A 168 -4.70 0.58 -12.10
N ASN A 169 -4.40 0.62 -10.81
CA ASN A 169 -3.47 -0.27 -10.14
C ASN A 169 -4.21 -1.08 -9.07
N SER A 170 -4.31 -2.39 -9.28
CA SER A 170 -4.60 -3.35 -8.22
C SER A 170 -3.30 -3.83 -7.61
N ALA A 171 -3.08 -3.49 -6.33
CA ALA A 171 -1.82 -3.70 -5.64
C ALA A 171 -1.93 -4.65 -4.44
N LEU A 172 -0.93 -5.51 -4.28
CA LEU A 172 -0.68 -6.33 -3.09
C LEU A 172 0.79 -6.18 -2.72
N TYR A 173 1.06 -5.68 -1.52
CA TYR A 173 2.39 -5.24 -1.11
C TYR A 173 2.56 -5.31 0.41
N PHE A 174 3.79 -5.09 0.87
CA PHE A 174 4.15 -5.06 2.27
C PHE A 174 4.75 -3.71 2.65
N VAL A 175 4.35 -3.18 3.79
CA VAL A 175 4.91 -1.95 4.37
C VAL A 175 5.33 -2.19 5.82
N ALA A 176 6.43 -1.58 6.24
CA ALA A 176 6.97 -1.70 7.60
C ALA A 176 6.24 -0.78 8.61
N MET A 177 4.90 -0.89 8.63
CA MET A 177 4.03 -0.29 9.63
C MET A 177 4.26 -0.92 11.01
N GLU A 178 3.99 -0.16 12.08
CA GLU A 178 3.95 -0.70 13.45
C GLU A 178 2.71 -1.61 13.61
N ASP A 179 2.85 -2.75 14.29
CA ASP A 179 1.83 -3.81 14.34
C ASP A 179 0.55 -3.36 15.04
N ASP A 180 0.62 -2.42 15.99
CA ASP A 180 -0.53 -1.84 16.67
C ASP A 180 -1.08 -0.56 16.00
N GLY A 181 -0.63 -0.23 14.78
CA GLY A 181 -0.97 1.03 14.10
C GLY A 181 -0.29 2.26 14.72
N GLY A 182 0.72 2.04 15.55
CA GLY A 182 1.55 3.06 16.19
C GLY A 182 1.03 3.57 17.53
N MET A 183 0.08 2.87 18.16
CA MET A 183 -0.50 3.28 19.45
C MET A 183 0.55 3.34 20.57
N ALA A 184 1.42 2.33 20.68
CA ALA A 184 2.43 2.26 21.73
C ALA A 184 3.44 3.40 21.64
N ARG A 185 3.82 3.78 20.42
CA ARG A 185 4.79 4.86 20.16
C ARG A 185 4.15 6.25 20.20
N TYR A 186 2.93 6.36 19.70
CA TYR A 186 2.17 7.61 19.65
C TYR A 186 0.92 7.46 20.52
N PRO A 187 1.00 7.74 21.84
CA PRO A 187 -0.12 7.56 22.76
C PRO A 187 -1.31 8.49 22.47
N THR A 188 -1.12 9.46 21.57
CA THR A 188 -2.21 10.28 21.05
C THR A 188 -3.02 9.53 19.98
N ASN A 189 -2.57 8.39 19.46
CA ASN A 189 -3.41 7.51 18.64
C ASN A 189 -4.16 6.53 19.55
N GLU A 190 -5.46 6.76 19.74
CA GLU A 190 -6.33 5.84 20.51
C GLU A 190 -7.05 4.83 19.61
N ALA A 191 -6.90 4.93 18.29
CA ALA A 191 -7.64 4.13 17.31
C ALA A 191 -6.85 2.91 16.82
N GLY A 192 -5.56 3.06 16.50
CA GLY A 192 -4.66 1.93 16.22
C GLY A 192 -5.00 1.08 15.01
N ALA A 193 -4.48 -0.15 15.00
CA ALA A 193 -4.67 -1.11 13.91
C ALA A 193 -6.15 -1.45 13.69
N ARG A 194 -6.96 -1.50 14.77
CA ARG A 194 -8.41 -1.73 14.73
C ARG A 194 -9.14 -0.80 13.78
N TYR A 195 -8.65 0.43 13.62
CA TYR A 195 -9.23 1.45 12.74
C TYR A 195 -8.30 1.80 11.56
N GLY A 196 -7.35 0.94 11.21
CA GLY A 196 -6.56 1.11 9.99
C GLY A 196 -5.56 2.28 10.04
N THR A 197 -5.06 2.66 11.23
CA THR A 197 -4.16 3.81 11.39
C THR A 197 -2.68 3.43 11.22
N GLY A 198 -1.82 4.45 11.03
CA GLY A 198 -0.37 4.26 11.00
C GLY A 198 0.21 3.90 9.63
N TYR A 199 -0.57 4.04 8.55
CA TYR A 199 -0.07 3.78 7.21
C TYR A 199 1.17 4.63 6.88
N CYS A 200 2.15 3.99 6.29
CA CYS A 200 3.37 4.57 5.75
C CYS A 200 3.77 3.75 4.52
N ASP A 201 4.54 4.35 3.63
CA ASP A 201 5.19 3.66 2.52
C ASP A 201 6.45 4.43 2.12
N ALA A 202 7.18 3.98 1.10
CA ALA A 202 8.43 4.61 0.69
C ALA A 202 8.21 5.91 -0.10
N SER A 203 6.96 6.24 -0.43
CA SER A 203 6.56 7.51 -1.01
C SER A 203 6.36 8.62 0.02
N CYS A 204 6.42 8.29 1.32
CA CYS A 204 6.28 9.22 2.44
C CYS A 204 4.97 10.02 2.39
N PRO A 205 3.78 9.38 2.32
CA PRO A 205 2.51 10.04 2.08
C PRO A 205 2.24 11.18 3.05
N ARG A 206 2.28 12.40 2.50
CA ARG A 206 1.84 13.63 3.16
C ARG A 206 0.31 13.81 3.10
N SER A 207 -0.37 12.95 2.34
CA SER A 207 -1.83 12.96 2.22
C SER A 207 -2.53 12.31 3.41
N ASN A 208 -1.81 11.60 4.28
CA ASN A 208 -2.40 11.04 5.47
C ASN A 208 -2.96 12.16 6.36
N ARG A 209 -4.24 12.05 6.73
CA ARG A 209 -4.95 12.97 7.62
C ARG A 209 -4.41 12.91 9.04
N PHE A 210 -3.87 11.76 9.46
CA PHE A 210 -3.17 11.61 10.73
C PHE A 210 -1.78 10.98 10.51
N VAL A 211 -0.75 11.61 11.07
CA VAL A 211 0.66 11.16 11.00
C VAL A 211 1.25 11.24 12.41
N GLY A 212 1.93 10.16 12.87
CA GLY A 212 2.47 10.10 14.23
C GLY A 212 1.43 10.36 15.33
N GLY A 213 0.21 9.86 15.14
CA GLY A 213 -0.92 10.03 16.07
C GLY A 213 -1.46 11.46 16.17
N LYS A 214 -1.20 12.33 15.19
CA LYS A 214 -1.62 13.74 15.19
C LYS A 214 -2.25 14.14 13.87
N ALA A 215 -3.24 15.03 13.93
CA ALA A 215 -3.89 15.60 12.75
C ALA A 215 -2.91 16.41 11.90
N ASN A 216 -2.83 16.09 10.61
CA ASN A 216 -1.91 16.68 9.64
C ASN A 216 -2.47 17.96 9.00
N ILE A 217 -3.06 18.85 9.80
CA ILE A 217 -3.71 20.09 9.31
C ILE A 217 -2.72 21.22 8.99
N GLU A 218 -1.54 21.20 9.61
CA GLU A 218 -0.53 22.22 9.38
C GLU A 218 -0.10 22.23 7.91
N ASP A 219 -0.13 23.41 7.27
CA ASP A 219 0.14 23.62 5.85
C ASP A 219 -0.66 22.70 4.91
N TRP A 220 -1.89 22.32 5.30
CA TRP A 220 -2.74 21.48 4.47
C TRP A 220 -3.15 22.18 3.17
N VAL A 221 -2.78 21.60 2.03
CA VAL A 221 -3.14 22.05 0.69
C VAL A 221 -4.04 21.03 0.01
N PRO A 222 -5.29 21.38 -0.30
CA PRO A 222 -6.20 20.54 -1.11
C PRO A 222 -5.59 20.21 -2.47
N SER A 223 -5.79 18.98 -2.97
CA SER A 223 -5.35 18.62 -4.32
C SER A 223 -6.25 19.27 -5.37
N ASP A 224 -5.64 19.77 -6.46
CA ASP A 224 -6.38 20.28 -7.61
C ASP A 224 -7.06 19.16 -8.42
N THR A 225 -6.53 17.94 -8.34
CA THR A 225 -7.00 16.79 -9.12
C THR A 225 -7.67 15.71 -8.28
N ASP A 226 -7.48 15.67 -6.96
CA ASP A 226 -8.13 14.71 -6.05
C ASP A 226 -9.10 15.45 -5.10
N GLN A 227 -10.39 15.23 -5.30
CA GLN A 227 -11.44 15.95 -4.55
C GLN A 227 -11.64 15.42 -3.13
N VAL A 228 -10.96 14.34 -2.75
CA VAL A 228 -11.05 13.75 -1.40
C VAL A 228 -9.71 13.77 -0.64
N ARG A 229 -8.62 14.17 -1.30
CA ARG A 229 -7.30 14.28 -0.67
C ARG A 229 -6.65 15.66 -0.83
N GLY A 230 -5.80 15.96 0.14
CA GLY A 230 -4.85 17.06 0.09
C GLY A 230 -3.50 16.56 0.60
N THR A 231 -2.60 17.49 0.90
CA THR A 231 -1.29 17.18 1.50
C THR A 231 -1.02 18.10 2.66
N GLY A 232 -0.61 17.55 3.80
CA GLY A 232 -0.19 18.32 4.97
C GLY A 232 1.32 18.47 5.04
N LYS A 233 1.78 19.06 6.15
CA LYS A 233 3.20 19.27 6.41
C LYS A 233 3.97 17.97 6.69
N TYR A 234 3.37 16.99 7.35
CA TYR A 234 4.06 15.77 7.77
C TYR A 234 3.77 14.61 6.82
N GLY A 235 4.78 13.76 6.58
CA GLY A 235 4.62 12.50 5.85
C GLY A 235 5.03 11.30 6.70
N ALA A 236 4.46 10.14 6.40
CA ALA A 236 4.76 8.88 7.10
C ALA A 236 5.57 7.96 6.18
N CYS A 237 6.85 7.75 6.48
CA CYS A 237 7.74 6.93 5.66
C CYS A 237 8.04 5.59 6.32
N CYS A 238 8.19 4.54 5.53
CA CYS A 238 8.78 3.27 5.94
C CYS A 238 9.18 2.45 4.71
N ALA A 239 9.96 1.38 4.90
CA ALA A 239 10.30 0.51 3.80
C ALA A 239 9.05 -0.18 3.23
N GLU A 240 9.05 -0.34 1.90
CA GLU A 240 7.95 -0.90 1.12
C GLU A 240 8.52 -1.99 0.19
N PHE A 241 7.79 -3.09 0.08
CA PHE A 241 8.04 -4.10 -0.93
C PHE A 241 6.75 -4.37 -1.69
N ASP A 242 6.74 -3.95 -2.94
CA ASP A 242 5.65 -4.17 -3.87
C ASP A 242 5.77 -5.54 -4.49
N VAL A 243 5.01 -6.51 -3.98
CA VAL A 243 4.94 -7.83 -4.59
C VAL A 243 4.22 -7.76 -5.93
N TRP A 244 3.18 -6.94 -6.00
CA TRP A 244 2.28 -6.89 -7.13
C TRP A 244 1.71 -5.48 -7.28
N ASN A 245 2.24 -4.67 -8.17
CA ASN A 245 1.54 -3.52 -8.75
C ASN A 245 1.07 -3.94 -10.14
N SER A 246 -0.22 -3.80 -10.48
CA SER A 246 -0.73 -4.43 -11.69
C SER A 246 -2.04 -3.89 -12.22
N ASN A 247 -2.29 -4.22 -13.48
CA ASN A 247 -3.62 -4.32 -14.06
C ASN A 247 -3.63 -5.46 -15.08
N ALA A 248 -4.64 -5.55 -15.94
CA ALA A 248 -4.73 -6.59 -16.95
C ALA A 248 -3.70 -6.45 -18.09
N HIS A 249 -2.92 -5.37 -18.15
CA HIS A 249 -2.02 -5.05 -19.26
C HIS A 249 -0.54 -5.06 -18.88
N SER A 250 -0.23 -4.79 -17.61
CA SER A 250 1.13 -4.76 -17.08
C SER A 250 1.17 -5.12 -15.59
N TYR A 251 2.34 -5.53 -15.12
CA TYR A 251 2.63 -5.62 -13.70
C TYR A 251 4.09 -5.27 -13.41
N SER A 252 4.38 -4.94 -12.15
CA SER A 252 5.73 -4.75 -11.63
C SER A 252 5.86 -5.25 -10.19
N MET A 253 6.98 -5.89 -9.89
CA MET A 253 7.46 -6.14 -8.52
C MET A 253 8.55 -5.12 -8.18
N ILE A 254 8.51 -4.46 -7.03
CA ILE A 254 9.42 -3.33 -6.72
C ILE A 254 9.93 -3.41 -5.28
N SER A 255 11.25 -3.29 -5.10
CA SER A 255 11.81 -3.01 -3.77
C SER A 255 12.05 -1.52 -3.58
N LYS A 256 11.48 -0.95 -2.51
CA LYS A 256 11.59 0.46 -2.15
C LYS A 256 12.13 0.62 -0.72
N PRO A 257 13.46 0.49 -0.54
CA PRO A 257 14.07 0.62 0.77
C PRO A 257 14.08 2.08 1.26
N CYS A 258 14.22 2.22 2.58
CA CYS A 258 14.46 3.49 3.25
C CYS A 258 15.72 3.41 4.09
N VAL A 259 16.36 4.54 4.36
CA VAL A 259 17.53 4.61 5.26
C VAL A 259 17.16 3.99 6.62
N ASP A 260 16.09 4.50 7.23
CA ASP A 260 15.41 3.85 8.34
C ASP A 260 14.27 2.99 7.79
N THR A 261 14.39 1.67 7.96
CA THR A 261 13.45 0.70 7.37
C THR A 261 12.09 0.65 8.06
N GLY A 262 11.97 1.18 9.28
CA GLY A 262 10.72 1.21 10.03
C GLY A 262 9.96 2.53 9.87
N TYR A 263 8.80 2.62 10.53
CA TYR A 263 8.01 3.85 10.56
C TYR A 263 8.80 5.06 11.08
N GLN A 264 8.80 6.12 10.30
CA GLN A 264 9.34 7.43 10.64
C GLN A 264 8.45 8.56 10.10
N VAL A 265 8.48 9.71 10.77
CA VAL A 265 7.77 10.91 10.33
C VAL A 265 8.77 11.87 9.70
N CYS A 266 8.54 12.26 8.45
CA CYS A 266 9.27 13.32 7.76
C CYS A 266 8.48 14.64 7.80
N GLN A 267 9.14 15.76 7.50
CA GLN A 267 8.52 17.07 7.49
C GLN A 267 8.82 17.83 6.19
N ALA A 268 7.77 18.33 5.54
CA ALA A 268 7.83 19.22 4.38
C ALA A 268 8.81 18.73 3.30
N ALA A 269 9.80 19.54 2.94
CA ALA A 269 10.74 19.26 1.86
C ALA A 269 11.58 17.98 2.09
N ASP A 270 11.78 17.56 3.34
CA ASP A 270 12.54 16.34 3.66
C ASP A 270 11.82 15.08 3.14
N CYS A 271 10.48 15.13 3.05
CA CYS A 271 9.68 14.05 2.49
C CYS A 271 9.87 13.88 0.97
N ASP A 272 10.23 14.95 0.26
CA ASP A 272 10.13 15.07 -1.19
C ASP A 272 11.49 15.17 -1.90
N VAL A 273 12.59 14.85 -1.22
CA VAL A 273 13.95 14.99 -1.78
C VAL A 273 14.13 14.18 -3.07
N ALA A 274 13.61 12.94 -3.12
CA ALA A 274 13.66 12.10 -4.32
C ALA A 274 12.84 12.67 -5.49
N ASN A 275 11.77 13.43 -5.20
CA ASN A 275 10.90 14.04 -6.21
C ASN A 275 11.50 15.33 -6.79
N THR A 276 12.18 16.11 -5.97
CA THR A 276 12.63 17.47 -6.30
C THR A 276 14.08 17.55 -6.77
N GLY A 277 14.85 16.46 -6.63
CA GLY A 277 16.29 16.47 -6.91
C GLY A 277 17.07 17.45 -6.02
N GLY A 278 16.48 17.84 -4.88
CA GLY A 278 17.06 18.79 -3.95
C GLY A 278 18.33 18.25 -3.27
N SER A 279 19.09 19.15 -2.63
CA SER A 279 20.34 18.81 -1.95
C SER A 279 20.17 18.08 -0.60
N GLY A 280 18.93 17.70 -0.24
CA GLY A 280 18.62 16.99 1.01
C GLY A 280 19.04 15.53 0.98
N GLN A 281 18.93 14.85 2.12
CA GLN A 281 19.14 13.40 2.19
C GLN A 281 17.87 12.68 1.72
N VAL A 282 18.03 11.72 0.81
CA VAL A 282 16.95 10.82 0.41
C VAL A 282 16.67 9.87 1.58
N ILE A 283 15.46 9.95 2.15
CA ILE A 283 15.06 9.13 3.30
C ILE A 283 14.49 7.77 2.88
N CYS A 284 13.79 7.74 1.74
CA CYS A 284 13.24 6.55 1.10
C CYS A 284 13.44 6.62 -0.40
N ASP A 285 13.69 5.48 -1.02
CA ASP A 285 13.64 5.35 -2.46
C ASP A 285 12.20 5.09 -2.91
N ARG A 286 11.52 6.15 -3.30
CA ARG A 286 10.13 6.11 -3.80
C ARG A 286 9.99 5.34 -5.11
N PHE A 287 11.03 5.31 -5.95
CA PHE A 287 10.98 4.69 -7.28
C PHE A 287 11.34 3.21 -7.18
N GLY A 288 12.38 2.91 -6.40
CA GLY A 288 12.80 1.55 -6.10
C GLY A 288 13.57 0.86 -7.23
N CYS A 289 13.93 -0.39 -6.97
CA CYS A 289 14.38 -1.34 -7.97
C CYS A 289 13.18 -2.17 -8.45
N ASP A 290 12.64 -1.86 -9.63
CA ASP A 290 11.48 -2.52 -10.21
C ASP A 290 11.84 -3.64 -11.19
N TYR A 291 10.96 -4.64 -11.26
CA TYR A 291 10.96 -5.72 -12.24
C TYR A 291 9.62 -5.74 -12.96
N ASN A 292 9.60 -5.25 -14.20
CA ASN A 292 8.44 -5.26 -15.08
C ASN A 292 8.84 -5.94 -16.41
N PRO A 293 8.28 -7.12 -16.74
CA PRO A 293 8.66 -7.83 -17.97
C PRO A 293 8.50 -7.02 -19.26
N TYR A 294 7.43 -6.21 -19.37
CA TYR A 294 7.21 -5.34 -20.52
C TYR A 294 8.33 -4.29 -20.62
N ARG A 295 8.67 -3.67 -19.48
CA ARG A 295 9.78 -2.72 -19.35
C ARG A 295 11.13 -3.32 -19.72
N LEU A 296 11.31 -4.60 -19.44
CA LEU A 296 12.50 -5.38 -19.74
C LEU A 296 12.51 -5.96 -21.16
N GLY A 297 11.49 -5.66 -21.97
CA GLY A 297 11.43 -5.99 -23.40
C GLY A 297 10.54 -7.19 -23.74
N ASP A 298 10.01 -7.92 -22.76
CA ASP A 298 9.06 -9.01 -23.01
C ASP A 298 7.63 -8.49 -23.11
N LYS A 299 7.22 -8.17 -24.35
CA LYS A 299 5.87 -7.67 -24.62
C LYS A 299 4.81 -8.78 -24.68
N GLU A 300 5.19 -10.05 -24.73
CA GLU A 300 4.27 -11.19 -24.91
C GLU A 300 4.08 -12.05 -23.65
N PHE A 301 4.77 -11.69 -22.56
CA PHE A 301 4.69 -12.44 -21.31
C PHE A 301 3.35 -12.27 -20.58
N TYR A 302 2.86 -11.04 -20.38
CA TYR A 302 1.73 -10.75 -19.49
C TYR A 302 0.66 -9.91 -20.18
N GLY A 303 -0.60 -10.36 -20.07
CA GLY A 303 -1.79 -9.67 -20.58
C GLY A 303 -2.85 -10.62 -21.14
N LYS A 304 -3.97 -10.08 -21.65
CA LYS A 304 -5.08 -10.91 -22.17
C LYS A 304 -4.61 -11.75 -23.37
N GLY A 305 -4.68 -13.07 -23.24
CA GLY A 305 -4.25 -14.04 -24.26
C GLY A 305 -2.73 -14.26 -24.39
N LYS A 306 -1.93 -13.80 -23.42
CA LYS A 306 -0.46 -13.94 -23.39
C LYS A 306 -0.01 -15.12 -22.55
N ALA A 307 1.31 -15.27 -22.32
CA ALA A 307 1.86 -16.41 -21.56
C ALA A 307 1.25 -16.52 -20.16
N VAL A 308 1.12 -15.40 -19.44
CA VAL A 308 0.22 -15.22 -18.29
C VAL A 308 -1.03 -14.50 -18.79
N ASP A 309 -2.12 -15.24 -18.95
CA ASP A 309 -3.37 -14.72 -19.50
C ASP A 309 -4.21 -14.01 -18.42
N THR A 310 -4.22 -12.69 -18.45
CA THR A 310 -4.96 -11.86 -17.48
C THR A 310 -6.47 -11.86 -17.68
N SER A 311 -6.99 -12.54 -18.72
CA SER A 311 -8.43 -12.70 -18.92
C SER A 311 -9.07 -13.64 -17.90
N THR A 312 -8.27 -14.46 -17.22
CA THR A 312 -8.69 -15.42 -16.20
C THR A 312 -7.86 -15.30 -14.93
N LYS A 313 -8.30 -16.00 -13.87
CA LYS A 313 -7.59 -16.04 -12.58
C LYS A 313 -6.29 -16.85 -12.71
N PHE A 314 -5.23 -16.39 -12.04
CA PHE A 314 -3.94 -17.08 -11.94
C PHE A 314 -3.36 -16.94 -10.53
N THR A 315 -2.36 -17.76 -10.21
CA THR A 315 -1.60 -17.68 -8.96
C THR A 315 -0.29 -16.94 -9.20
N VAL A 316 0.04 -16.01 -8.32
CA VAL A 316 1.37 -15.37 -8.22
C VAL A 316 2.11 -16.01 -7.06
N VAL A 317 3.38 -16.35 -7.25
CA VAL A 317 4.27 -16.87 -6.19
C VAL A 317 5.55 -16.06 -6.17
N THR A 318 5.92 -15.54 -5.00
CA THR A 318 7.11 -14.71 -4.79
C THR A 318 7.97 -15.32 -3.68
N GLN A 319 9.23 -15.59 -4.00
CA GLN A 319 10.24 -16.14 -3.09
C GLN A 319 11.24 -15.05 -2.72
N PHE A 320 11.43 -14.83 -1.42
CA PHE A 320 12.33 -13.81 -0.90
C PHE A 320 13.59 -14.45 -0.32
N ALA A 321 14.68 -14.47 -1.06
CA ALA A 321 15.97 -14.97 -0.59
C ALA A 321 17.00 -13.84 -0.48
N GLU A 322 18.02 -14.06 0.33
CA GLU A 322 19.10 -13.08 0.55
C GLU A 322 19.81 -12.65 -0.75
N ASP A 323 19.96 -13.55 -1.71
CA ASP A 323 20.64 -13.32 -2.99
C ASP A 323 19.71 -12.91 -4.14
N GLY A 324 18.38 -13.04 -3.95
CA GLY A 324 17.41 -12.72 -4.98
C GLY A 324 15.96 -12.86 -4.55
N VAL A 325 15.11 -11.95 -5.03
CA VAL A 325 13.65 -12.10 -4.98
C VAL A 325 13.16 -12.57 -6.34
N LYS A 326 12.52 -13.74 -6.38
CA LYS A 326 12.00 -14.36 -7.61
C LYS A 326 10.49 -14.40 -7.59
N GLN A 327 9.89 -14.21 -8.75
CA GLN A 327 8.44 -14.33 -8.93
C GLN A 327 8.15 -15.26 -10.11
N PHE A 328 7.15 -16.12 -9.99
CA PHE A 328 6.64 -16.98 -11.05
C PHE A 328 5.14 -17.20 -10.86
N PHE A 329 4.51 -17.80 -11.85
CA PHE A 329 3.05 -17.94 -11.90
C PHE A 329 2.61 -19.38 -12.02
N PHE A 330 1.39 -19.65 -11.60
CA PHE A 330 0.66 -20.84 -11.98
C PHE A 330 -0.66 -20.48 -12.63
N GLN A 331 -0.91 -21.03 -13.81
CA GLN A 331 -2.17 -20.87 -14.53
C GLN A 331 -2.51 -22.19 -15.24
N ASP A 332 -3.76 -22.62 -15.16
CA ASP A 332 -4.23 -23.91 -15.71
C ASP A 332 -3.35 -25.11 -15.32
N GLY A 333 -2.86 -25.11 -14.07
CA GLY A 333 -2.00 -26.16 -13.53
C GLY A 333 -0.57 -26.17 -14.05
N LYS A 334 -0.14 -25.15 -14.81
CA LYS A 334 1.22 -25.02 -15.35
C LYS A 334 1.99 -23.92 -14.63
N LYS A 335 3.24 -24.21 -14.29
CA LYS A 335 4.20 -23.20 -13.83
C LYS A 335 4.64 -22.36 -15.04
N ILE A 336 4.65 -21.04 -14.89
CA ILE A 336 5.12 -20.08 -15.88
C ILE A 336 6.23 -19.27 -15.22
N GLU A 337 7.46 -19.42 -15.71
CA GLU A 337 8.62 -18.69 -15.19
C GLU A 337 8.64 -17.26 -15.74
N THR A 338 8.97 -16.30 -14.89
CA THR A 338 9.20 -14.91 -15.33
C THR A 338 10.45 -14.84 -16.22
N PRO A 339 10.40 -14.15 -17.37
CA PRO A 339 11.51 -14.07 -18.31
C PRO A 339 12.63 -13.20 -17.74
N ALA A 340 13.89 -13.46 -18.10
CA ALA A 340 15.00 -12.53 -17.88
C ALA A 340 14.88 -11.29 -18.77
N ALA A 341 15.71 -10.28 -18.53
CA ALA A 341 15.70 -9.06 -19.34
C ALA A 341 16.21 -9.31 -20.77
N TYR A 342 15.54 -8.72 -21.78
CA TYR A 342 15.96 -8.81 -23.18
C TYR A 342 17.11 -7.86 -23.51
N TYR A 343 17.26 -6.78 -22.75
CA TYR A 343 18.29 -5.77 -22.97
C TYR A 343 19.67 -6.28 -22.50
N PRO A 344 20.75 -5.95 -23.24
CA PRO A 344 22.10 -6.26 -22.77
C PRO A 344 22.41 -5.48 -21.50
N GLY A 345 23.38 -5.97 -20.72
CA GLY A 345 23.82 -5.30 -19.48
C GLY A 345 23.05 -5.69 -18.22
N PHE A 346 22.03 -6.54 -18.34
CA PHE A 346 21.35 -7.18 -17.22
C PHE A 346 21.83 -8.63 -17.02
N PRO A 347 21.69 -9.19 -15.80
CA PRO A 347 21.89 -10.62 -15.56
C PRO A 347 20.93 -11.49 -16.39
N ASP A 348 21.36 -12.70 -16.76
CA ASP A 348 20.55 -13.70 -17.48
C ASP A 348 19.61 -14.49 -16.53
N THR A 349 19.05 -13.79 -15.55
CA THR A 349 18.16 -14.35 -14.52
C THR A 349 17.00 -13.40 -14.27
N SER A 350 15.83 -13.93 -13.96
CA SER A 350 14.67 -13.11 -13.60
C SER A 350 14.60 -12.77 -12.12
N GLY A 351 13.83 -11.72 -11.80
CA GLY A 351 13.64 -11.21 -10.46
C GLY A 351 14.63 -10.13 -10.05
N LEU A 352 14.51 -9.69 -8.80
CA LEU A 352 15.40 -8.70 -8.20
C LEU A 352 16.63 -9.44 -7.68
N SER A 353 17.82 -8.94 -7.99
CA SER A 353 19.09 -9.42 -7.43
C SER A 353 20.03 -8.21 -7.27
N PRO A 354 21.11 -8.31 -6.48
CA PRO A 354 22.06 -7.21 -6.35
C PRO A 354 22.57 -6.71 -7.71
N GLY A 355 22.98 -7.63 -8.59
CA GLY A 355 23.48 -7.29 -9.93
C GLY A 355 22.40 -6.73 -10.86
N TYR A 356 21.15 -7.17 -10.73
CA TYR A 356 20.04 -6.59 -11.49
C TYR A 356 19.76 -5.15 -11.06
N CYS A 357 19.68 -4.89 -9.75
CA CYS A 357 19.38 -3.57 -9.22
C CYS A 357 20.51 -2.56 -9.47
N GLU A 358 21.78 -3.01 -9.49
CA GLU A 358 22.91 -2.17 -9.91
C GLU A 358 22.88 -1.83 -11.41
N ALA A 359 22.42 -2.77 -12.24
CA ALA A 359 22.36 -2.60 -13.68
C ALA A 359 21.22 -1.65 -14.13
N LEU A 360 20.11 -1.62 -13.40
CA LEU A 360 18.87 -0.96 -13.84
C LEU A 360 19.05 0.55 -14.12
N PRO A 361 19.57 1.38 -13.21
CA PRO A 361 19.63 2.82 -13.44
C PRO A 361 20.60 3.21 -14.55
N THR A 362 21.69 2.45 -14.74
CA THR A 362 22.64 2.70 -15.84
C THR A 362 22.05 2.31 -17.20
N ASN A 363 21.44 1.13 -17.31
CA ASN A 363 20.88 0.66 -18.58
C ASN A 363 19.66 1.46 -19.03
N PHE A 364 18.86 1.95 -18.07
CA PHE A 364 17.65 2.74 -18.36
C PHE A 364 17.83 4.24 -18.17
N GLN A 365 19.03 4.71 -17.80
CA GLN A 365 19.32 6.13 -17.54
C GLN A 365 18.33 6.73 -16.53
N ASP A 366 18.05 5.99 -15.47
CA ASP A 366 17.21 6.46 -14.37
C ASP A 366 18.06 7.10 -13.27
N PRO A 367 17.49 8.01 -12.47
CA PRO A 367 18.14 8.47 -11.26
C PRO A 367 18.43 7.31 -10.29
N GLU A 368 19.67 7.23 -9.81
CA GLU A 368 20.07 6.24 -8.81
C GLU A 368 19.74 6.72 -7.39
N TYR A 369 18.65 6.20 -6.82
CA TYR A 369 18.23 6.43 -5.44
C TYR A 369 18.38 5.18 -4.57
N PHE A 370 18.22 4.00 -5.15
CA PHE A 370 18.30 2.71 -4.47
C PHE A 370 19.63 2.56 -3.73
N ALA A 371 20.75 2.80 -4.41
CA ALA A 371 22.08 2.77 -3.81
C ALA A 371 22.28 3.86 -2.74
N LYS A 372 21.63 5.03 -2.87
CA LYS A 372 21.76 6.15 -1.91
C LYS A 372 21.14 5.84 -0.55
N VAL A 373 20.14 4.96 -0.50
CA VAL A 373 19.51 4.52 0.75
C VAL A 373 20.08 3.19 1.29
N GLY A 374 21.13 2.66 0.65
CA GLY A 374 21.84 1.45 1.09
C GLY A 374 21.62 0.22 0.20
N GLY A 375 20.90 0.37 -0.91
CA GLY A 375 20.78 -0.63 -1.97
C GLY A 375 20.21 -1.97 -1.51
N TYR A 376 20.68 -3.05 -2.12
CA TYR A 376 20.15 -4.39 -1.90
C TYR A 376 20.35 -4.89 -0.46
N ALA A 377 21.44 -4.47 0.21
CA ALA A 377 21.65 -4.76 1.62
C ALA A 377 20.54 -4.13 2.49
N ARG A 378 20.14 -2.89 2.20
CA ARG A 378 19.05 -2.22 2.91
C ARG A 378 17.69 -2.88 2.63
N GLN A 379 17.47 -3.34 1.40
CA GLN A 379 16.31 -4.19 1.08
C GLN A 379 16.30 -5.44 1.96
N ASN A 380 17.41 -6.17 2.06
CA ASN A 380 17.49 -7.38 2.88
C ASN A 380 17.20 -7.11 4.36
N GLU A 381 17.70 -5.99 4.90
CA GLU A 381 17.35 -5.54 6.25
C GLU A 381 15.84 -5.27 6.39
N ALA A 382 15.19 -4.67 5.39
CA ALA A 382 13.75 -4.44 5.41
C ALA A 382 12.95 -5.75 5.37
N LEU A 383 13.35 -6.71 4.53
CA LEU A 383 12.70 -8.03 4.40
C LEU A 383 12.81 -8.89 5.67
N GLN A 384 13.80 -8.62 6.52
CA GLN A 384 13.98 -9.28 7.82
C GLN A 384 13.10 -8.67 8.94
N ARG A 385 12.38 -7.58 8.65
CA ARG A 385 11.48 -6.94 9.62
C ARG A 385 10.06 -7.50 9.50
N PRO A 386 9.27 -7.42 10.58
CA PRO A 386 7.83 -7.58 10.48
C PRO A 386 7.24 -6.50 9.57
N MET A 387 6.52 -6.91 8.52
CA MET A 387 5.80 -6.03 7.60
C MET A 387 4.33 -6.41 7.49
N VAL A 388 3.47 -5.44 7.24
CA VAL A 388 2.01 -5.62 7.15
C VAL A 388 1.60 -5.85 5.70
N LEU A 389 0.83 -6.91 5.45
CA LEU A 389 0.24 -7.19 4.14
C LEU A 389 -0.87 -6.17 3.85
N THR A 390 -0.75 -5.51 2.70
CA THR A 390 -1.66 -4.47 2.23
C THR A 390 -2.23 -4.84 0.87
N MET A 391 -3.54 -4.65 0.70
CA MET A 391 -4.26 -4.88 -0.55
C MET A 391 -5.04 -3.63 -0.94
N SER A 392 -4.92 -3.20 -2.20
CA SER A 392 -5.58 -1.99 -2.68
C SER A 392 -5.99 -2.05 -4.14
N ILE A 393 -6.94 -1.19 -4.50
CA ILE A 393 -7.23 -0.81 -5.88
C ILE A 393 -7.26 0.71 -5.96
N SER A 394 -6.55 1.29 -6.92
CA SER A 394 -6.35 2.74 -7.00
C SER A 394 -6.17 3.27 -8.42
N ASN A 395 -6.51 4.54 -8.65
CA ASN A 395 -5.95 5.37 -9.72
C ASN A 395 -4.84 6.27 -9.14
N ASP A 396 -4.07 6.90 -10.03
CA ASP A 396 -2.91 7.72 -9.67
C ASP A 396 -3.09 9.16 -10.19
N HIS A 397 -3.21 10.10 -9.25
CA HIS A 397 -3.37 11.52 -9.54
C HIS A 397 -2.04 12.26 -9.80
N TRP A 398 -0.89 11.58 -9.69
CA TRP A 398 0.43 12.15 -9.95
C TRP A 398 0.92 11.87 -11.37
N ALA A 399 0.80 10.63 -11.85
CA ALA A 399 1.30 10.24 -13.16
C ALA A 399 0.34 9.34 -13.96
N ASN A 400 -0.95 9.32 -13.61
CA ASN A 400 -1.99 8.56 -14.33
C ASN A 400 -1.65 7.07 -14.50
N ASN A 401 -0.84 6.50 -13.59
CA ASN A 401 -0.32 5.13 -13.64
C ASN A 401 0.53 4.81 -14.90
N LEU A 402 1.00 5.81 -15.64
CA LEU A 402 1.86 5.62 -16.81
C LEU A 402 3.17 4.88 -16.47
N TRP A 403 3.67 5.08 -15.25
CA TRP A 403 4.87 4.42 -14.72
C TRP A 403 4.70 2.89 -14.58
N LEU A 404 3.47 2.40 -14.60
CA LEU A 404 3.13 0.97 -14.52
C LEU A 404 2.84 0.38 -15.90
N ASP A 405 2.01 1.04 -16.71
CA ASP A 405 1.34 0.38 -17.85
C ASP A 405 1.48 1.08 -19.21
N SER A 406 2.27 2.16 -19.29
CA SER A 406 2.42 2.95 -20.51
C SER A 406 3.89 3.38 -20.74
N THR A 407 4.12 4.40 -21.55
CA THR A 407 5.44 5.04 -21.69
C THR A 407 5.62 6.10 -20.60
N PHE A 408 6.63 5.95 -19.76
CA PHE A 408 6.95 6.91 -18.70
C PHE A 408 8.47 7.07 -18.45
N PRO A 409 8.99 8.31 -18.45
CA PRO A 409 8.33 9.56 -18.84
C PRO A 409 7.82 9.56 -20.30
N SER A 410 6.72 10.26 -20.58
CA SER A 410 6.04 10.22 -21.88
C SER A 410 6.87 10.78 -23.05
N ASP A 411 7.87 11.61 -22.75
CA ASP A 411 8.84 12.18 -23.70
C ASP A 411 10.03 11.26 -24.01
N ARG A 412 10.15 10.11 -23.33
CA ARG A 412 11.23 9.12 -23.52
C ARG A 412 10.82 7.91 -24.36
N SER A 413 9.73 8.00 -25.12
CA SER A 413 9.24 6.92 -25.98
C SER A 413 10.32 6.36 -26.91
N GLY A 414 10.39 5.02 -27.01
CA GLY A 414 11.39 4.31 -27.80
C GLY A 414 12.77 4.14 -27.15
N LEU A 415 13.01 4.74 -25.98
CA LEU A 415 14.22 4.49 -25.19
C LEU A 415 14.04 3.27 -24.27
N PRO A 416 15.10 2.47 -24.03
CA PRO A 416 15.07 1.39 -23.06
C PRO A 416 14.58 1.85 -21.68
N GLY A 417 13.68 1.07 -21.08
CA GLY A 417 13.11 1.34 -19.77
C GLY A 417 11.94 2.34 -19.75
N ALA A 418 11.62 3.02 -20.86
CA ALA A 418 10.50 3.96 -20.91
C ALA A 418 9.15 3.29 -21.10
N GLU A 419 9.06 2.30 -21.99
CA GLU A 419 7.82 1.55 -22.26
C GLU A 419 7.60 0.49 -21.16
N ARG A 420 6.56 0.65 -20.34
CA ARG A 420 6.24 -0.21 -19.19
C ARG A 420 4.96 -1.03 -19.38
N GLY A 421 4.20 -0.76 -20.44
CA GLY A 421 3.03 -1.53 -20.84
C GLY A 421 2.44 -1.00 -22.15
N PRO A 422 1.36 -1.63 -22.65
CA PRO A 422 0.76 -1.28 -23.94
C PRO A 422 -0.25 -0.12 -23.86
N CYS A 423 -0.52 0.44 -22.68
CA CYS A 423 -1.55 1.45 -22.52
C CYS A 423 -1.14 2.78 -23.21
N PRO A 424 -2.10 3.55 -23.74
CA PRO A 424 -1.79 4.79 -24.46
C PRO A 424 -1.11 5.85 -23.58
N SER A 425 -0.04 6.48 -24.09
CA SER A 425 0.66 7.59 -23.44
C SER A 425 0.28 8.97 -24.00
N SER A 426 -0.51 9.01 -25.08
CA SER A 426 -0.90 10.27 -25.72
C SER A 426 -1.64 11.17 -24.75
N GLY A 427 -1.23 12.44 -24.65
CA GLY A 427 -1.84 13.40 -23.71
C GLY A 427 -1.56 13.09 -22.24
N ASN A 428 -0.52 12.30 -21.92
CA ASN A 428 -0.23 11.77 -20.58
C ASN A 428 -1.24 10.73 -20.06
N GLY A 429 -1.89 9.99 -20.98
CA GLY A 429 -2.86 8.96 -20.63
C GLY A 429 -4.19 9.54 -20.10
N PRO A 430 -5.16 8.67 -19.76
CA PRO A 430 -6.45 9.12 -19.26
C PRO A 430 -6.32 9.69 -17.84
N GLU A 431 -6.96 10.84 -17.61
CA GLU A 431 -6.98 11.46 -16.28
C GLU A 431 -7.80 10.60 -15.29
N PRO A 432 -7.52 10.66 -13.97
CA PRO A 432 -8.21 9.86 -12.95
C PRO A 432 -9.75 9.89 -13.05
N GLN A 433 -10.33 11.07 -13.30
CA GLN A 433 -11.77 11.25 -13.46
C GLN A 433 -12.32 10.57 -14.73
N GLU A 434 -11.54 10.51 -15.80
CA GLU A 434 -11.91 9.78 -17.01
C GLU A 434 -11.90 8.28 -16.77
N VAL A 435 -10.87 7.78 -16.07
CA VAL A 435 -10.74 6.37 -15.67
C VAL A 435 -11.92 5.93 -14.79
N GLU A 436 -12.29 6.74 -13.79
CA GLU A 436 -13.47 6.55 -12.93
C GLU A 436 -14.78 6.43 -13.75
N ARG A 437 -14.91 7.22 -14.82
CA ARG A 437 -16.09 7.20 -15.70
C ARG A 437 -16.09 6.03 -16.67
N TYR A 438 -14.93 5.65 -17.20
CA TYR A 438 -14.82 4.60 -18.22
C TYR A 438 -14.86 3.20 -17.63
N TYR A 439 -14.29 3.03 -16.43
CA TYR A 439 -14.15 1.73 -15.79
C TYR A 439 -14.77 1.65 -14.37
N PRO A 440 -15.98 2.18 -14.13
CA PRO A 440 -16.55 2.24 -12.78
C PRO A 440 -16.80 0.85 -12.17
N ASN A 441 -16.90 -0.18 -13.01
CA ASN A 441 -17.14 -1.56 -12.58
C ASN A 441 -15.85 -2.38 -12.42
N ALA A 442 -14.68 -1.77 -12.64
CA ALA A 442 -13.41 -2.44 -12.43
C ALA A 442 -13.31 -2.94 -10.98
N LYS A 443 -12.79 -4.15 -10.83
CA LYS A 443 -12.57 -4.78 -9.54
C LYS A 443 -11.41 -5.77 -9.61
N VAL A 444 -10.78 -5.96 -8.48
CA VAL A 444 -9.81 -7.04 -8.24
C VAL A 444 -10.36 -7.99 -7.18
N ALA A 445 -10.08 -9.27 -7.34
CA ALA A 445 -10.27 -10.26 -6.27
C ALA A 445 -8.94 -10.91 -5.90
N TRP A 446 -8.63 -10.86 -4.60
CA TRP A 446 -7.50 -11.51 -3.96
C TRP A 446 -8.00 -12.75 -3.24
N SER A 447 -7.38 -13.90 -3.45
CA SER A 447 -7.81 -15.12 -2.78
C SER A 447 -6.67 -16.09 -2.53
N ASN A 448 -6.92 -17.09 -1.67
CA ASN A 448 -6.01 -18.22 -1.48
C ASN A 448 -4.57 -17.79 -1.12
N ILE A 449 -4.47 -16.80 -0.22
CA ILE A 449 -3.20 -16.29 0.30
C ILE A 449 -2.53 -17.40 1.11
N ARG A 450 -1.27 -17.68 0.78
CA ARG A 450 -0.44 -18.73 1.35
C ARG A 450 0.93 -18.16 1.67
N PHE A 451 1.44 -18.42 2.85
CA PHE A 451 2.74 -17.91 3.28
C PHE A 451 3.50 -18.99 4.06
N GLY A 452 4.79 -19.15 3.79
CA GLY A 452 5.63 -20.12 4.50
C GLY A 452 7.07 -20.13 3.97
N PRO A 453 7.92 -21.07 4.42
CA PRO A 453 9.27 -21.21 3.87
C PRO A 453 9.27 -21.40 2.35
N ILE A 454 10.35 -21.00 1.69
CA ILE A 454 10.49 -21.13 0.24
C ILE A 454 10.16 -22.55 -0.25
N GLY A 455 9.29 -22.64 -1.28
CA GLY A 455 8.85 -23.89 -1.89
C GLY A 455 7.75 -24.64 -1.14
N THR A 456 7.04 -24.00 -0.21
CA THR A 456 5.98 -24.64 0.60
C THR A 456 4.55 -24.23 0.23
N THR A 457 4.36 -23.21 -0.60
CA THR A 457 3.02 -22.61 -0.84
C THR A 457 2.27 -23.18 -2.05
N MET A 458 2.90 -24.08 -2.80
CA MET A 458 2.34 -24.76 -3.97
C MET A 458 2.15 -26.26 -3.77
#